data_AF-A0A2E2D7Y4-F1
#
_entry.id   AF-A0A2E2D7Y4-F1
#
_cell.length_a   1.000
_cell.length_b   1.000
_cell.length_c   1.000
_cell.angle_alpha   90.00
_cell.angle_beta   90.00
_cell.angle_gamma   90.00
#
_symmetry.space_group_name_H-M   'P 1'
#
loop_
_entity.id
_entity.type
_entity.pdbx_description
1 polymer ?
#
loop_
_entity_poly.entity_id
_entity_poly.type
_entity_poly.pdbx_seq_one_letter_code
_entity_poly.pdbx_strand_id
1 'polypeptide(L)'
;MANLRVTLFVALTLFASAASSQTYTVKNGDSLWKIASKTKTSNVTIHQMIAAIHEKNAAVLGADIGSIVPGMVLDLPLETEVSLARDKDAEYLLIESSKQTTSISIKTQIDSIEKHIAQIETQINVAIESLKASNAGFEETIKAW
;
A
#
# COMPACT_ATOMS: atom_id res chain seq x y z
N MET A 1 -28.20 39.56 44.76
CA MET A 1 -28.33 38.15 44.35
C MET A 1 -27.47 37.91 43.11
N ALA A 2 -26.17 37.62 43.25
CA ALA A 2 -25.27 37.53 42.10
C ALA A 2 -24.19 36.47 42.34
N ASN A 3 -24.61 35.20 42.42
CA ASN A 3 -23.70 34.09 42.75
C ASN A 3 -23.96 32.84 41.89
N LEU A 4 -24.55 32.97 40.69
CA LEU A 4 -24.91 31.80 39.87
C LEU A 4 -24.26 31.77 38.47
N ARG A 5 -23.41 32.74 38.13
CA ARG A 5 -22.70 32.77 36.85
C ARG A 5 -21.26 32.29 36.91
N VAL A 6 -20.69 32.18 38.12
CA VAL A 6 -19.28 31.80 38.32
C VAL A 6 -19.12 30.27 38.37
N THR A 7 -20.13 29.52 38.81
CA THR A 7 -20.05 28.06 38.94
C THR A 7 -20.13 27.32 37.60
N LEU A 8 -20.66 27.94 36.54
CA LEU A 8 -20.82 27.27 35.24
C LEU A 8 -19.56 27.34 34.34
N PHE A 9 -18.65 28.27 34.60
CA PHE A 9 -17.42 28.40 33.78
C PHE A 9 -16.31 27.44 34.20
N VAL A 10 -16.31 26.95 35.44
CA VAL A 10 -15.26 26.06 35.96
C VAL A 10 -15.57 24.58 35.69
N ALA A 11 -16.82 24.22 35.39
CA ALA A 11 -17.21 22.83 35.11
C ALA A 11 -16.85 22.37 33.68
N LEU A 12 -16.49 23.27 32.75
CA LEU A 12 -16.20 22.93 31.35
C LEU A 12 -14.71 22.75 31.05
N THR A 13 -13.81 22.90 32.02
CA THR A 13 -12.36 22.79 31.78
C THR A 13 -11.77 21.41 32.14
N LEU A 14 -12.58 20.47 32.66
CA LEU A 14 -12.09 19.17 33.14
C LEU A 14 -12.10 18.05 32.08
N PHE A 15 -12.44 18.35 30.82
CA PHE A 15 -12.31 17.42 29.70
C PHE A 15 -11.12 17.75 28.79
N ALA A 16 -10.08 18.40 29.32
CA ALA A 16 -8.77 18.36 28.68
C ALA A 16 -8.19 16.95 28.87
N SER A 17 -8.66 15.99 28.06
CA SER A 17 -7.94 14.73 27.85
C SER A 17 -6.52 15.10 27.41
N ALA A 18 -5.59 15.00 28.34
CA ALA A 18 -4.17 15.11 28.06
C ALA A 18 -3.79 13.93 27.16
N ALA A 19 -3.92 14.13 25.85
CA ALA A 19 -3.40 13.22 24.85
C ALA A 19 -1.86 13.30 24.94
N SER A 20 -1.27 12.49 25.81
CA SER A 20 0.18 12.41 25.94
C SER A 20 0.72 11.71 24.70
N SER A 21 1.22 12.48 23.74
CA SER A 21 1.99 11.94 22.61
C SER A 21 3.18 11.13 23.16
N GLN A 22 3.37 9.93 22.64
CA GLN A 22 4.42 9.02 23.07
C GLN A 22 5.60 9.13 22.12
N THR A 23 6.80 9.35 22.62
CA THR A 23 8.01 9.33 21.78
C THR A 23 8.60 7.91 21.71
N TYR A 24 9.16 7.54 20.56
CA TYR A 24 9.85 6.27 20.34
C TYR A 24 11.23 6.47 19.72
N THR A 25 12.25 5.88 20.35
CA THR A 25 13.60 5.85 19.78
C THR A 25 13.76 4.62 18.89
N VAL A 26 13.98 4.84 17.61
CA VAL A 26 14.19 3.82 16.58
C VAL A 26 15.40 2.96 16.93
N LYS A 27 15.23 1.63 16.93
CA LYS A 27 16.32 0.69 17.17
C LYS A 27 16.84 0.13 15.85
N ASN A 28 18.01 -0.52 15.92
CA ASN A 28 18.63 -1.08 14.74
C ASN A 28 17.75 -2.19 14.12
N GLY A 29 17.39 -2.03 12.85
CA GLY A 29 16.50 -2.96 12.13
C GLY A 29 14.99 -2.72 12.30
N ASP A 30 14.59 -1.64 12.97
CA ASP A 30 13.20 -1.17 12.94
C ASP A 30 12.85 -0.53 11.59
N SER A 31 11.58 -0.67 11.21
CA SER A 31 10.97 0.06 10.10
C SER A 31 9.72 0.76 10.61
N LEU A 32 9.25 1.80 9.92
CA LEU A 32 8.00 2.48 10.28
C LEU A 32 6.83 1.49 10.38
N TRP A 33 6.80 0.50 9.50
CA TRP A 33 5.82 -0.58 9.54
C TRP A 33 5.89 -1.42 10.83
N LYS A 34 7.09 -1.82 11.27
CA LYS A 34 7.26 -2.59 12.52
C LYS A 34 6.90 -1.75 13.75
N ILE A 35 7.20 -0.46 13.74
CA ILE A 35 6.87 0.46 14.82
C ILE A 35 5.35 0.62 14.88
N ALA A 36 4.71 0.96 13.76
CA ALA A 36 3.26 1.07 13.65
C ALA A 36 2.54 -0.22 14.03
N SER A 37 3.05 -1.39 13.62
CA SER A 37 2.46 -2.68 13.99
C SER A 37 2.50 -2.95 15.50
N LYS A 38 3.49 -2.38 16.23
CA LYS A 38 3.62 -2.52 17.68
C LYS A 38 2.79 -1.48 18.44
N THR A 39 2.62 -0.29 17.87
CA THR A 39 1.99 0.86 18.54
C THR A 39 0.53 1.05 18.14
N LYS A 40 0.05 0.38 17.09
CA LYS A 40 -1.36 0.38 16.72
C LYS A 40 -2.19 -0.27 17.82
N THR A 41 -3.45 0.15 17.86
CA THR A 41 -4.50 -0.50 18.63
C THR A 41 -5.51 -1.11 17.68
N SER A 42 -6.50 -1.82 18.21
CA SER A 42 -7.53 -2.54 17.45
C SER A 42 -8.46 -1.63 16.63
N ASN A 43 -8.56 -0.34 16.93
CA ASN A 43 -9.51 0.58 16.30
C ASN A 43 -8.95 1.35 15.08
N VAL A 44 -7.67 1.17 14.77
CA VAL A 44 -6.99 1.82 13.64
C VAL A 44 -6.24 0.79 12.81
N THR A 45 -6.17 1.02 11.50
CA THR A 45 -5.40 0.15 10.62
C THR A 45 -3.89 0.42 10.75
N ILE A 46 -3.06 -0.56 10.38
CA ILE A 46 -1.61 -0.38 10.33
C ILE A 46 -1.23 0.81 9.44
N HIS A 47 -1.88 0.96 8.30
CA HIS A 47 -1.61 2.04 7.33
C HIS A 47 -1.95 3.42 7.89
N GLN A 48 -3.08 3.55 8.60
CA GLN A 48 -3.44 4.80 9.28
C GLN A 48 -2.39 5.19 10.31
N MET A 49 -1.89 4.21 11.07
CA MET A 49 -0.84 4.44 12.05
C MET A 49 0.48 4.85 11.38
N ILE A 50 0.89 4.19 10.29
CA ILE A 50 2.11 4.56 9.54
C ILE A 50 2.02 6.00 9.01
N ALA A 51 0.90 6.35 8.36
CA ALA A 51 0.69 7.69 7.82
C ALA A 51 0.71 8.75 8.92
N ALA A 52 0.04 8.49 10.04
CA ALA A 52 0.02 9.41 11.15
C ALA A 52 1.39 9.59 11.82
N ILE A 53 2.19 8.50 11.93
CA ILE A 53 3.58 8.60 12.41
C ILE A 53 4.41 9.40 11.40
N HIS A 54 4.30 9.15 10.11
CA HIS A 54 5.04 9.89 9.09
C HIS A 54 4.72 11.38 9.12
N GLU A 55 3.44 11.75 9.18
CA GLU A 55 2.99 13.14 9.20
C GLU A 55 3.45 13.91 10.45
N LYS A 56 3.33 13.29 11.64
CA LYS A 56 3.88 13.86 12.88
C LYS A 56 5.38 14.13 12.79
N ASN A 57 6.09 13.31 12.02
CA ASN A 57 7.54 13.37 11.86
C ASN A 57 7.99 13.89 10.48
N ALA A 58 7.09 14.52 9.70
CA ALA A 58 7.37 14.92 8.32
C ALA A 58 8.51 15.93 8.23
N ALA A 59 8.67 16.77 9.26
CA ALA A 59 9.77 17.73 9.36
C ALA A 59 11.16 17.08 9.39
N VAL A 60 11.25 15.84 9.87
CA VAL A 60 12.51 15.09 10.01
C VAL A 60 12.66 14.02 8.92
N LEU A 61 11.55 13.38 8.52
CA LEU A 61 11.56 12.27 7.56
C LEU A 61 11.52 12.73 6.09
N GLY A 62 11.04 13.94 5.82
CA GLY A 62 10.78 14.39 4.46
C GLY A 62 9.77 13.48 3.75
N ALA A 63 9.93 13.31 2.43
CA ALA A 63 9.03 12.47 1.62
C ALA A 63 9.31 10.96 1.75
N ASP A 64 10.47 10.57 2.31
CA ASP A 64 10.95 9.20 2.28
C ASP A 64 10.65 8.44 3.58
N ILE A 65 9.64 7.57 3.50
CA ILE A 65 9.15 6.71 4.59
C ILE A 65 10.19 5.62 4.96
N GLY A 66 11.12 5.30 4.05
CA GLY A 66 12.15 4.29 4.27
C GLY A 66 13.37 4.76 5.08
N SER A 67 13.50 6.06 5.34
CA SER A 67 14.76 6.68 5.79
C SER A 67 14.90 6.81 7.30
N ILE A 68 14.21 5.99 8.11
CA ILE A 68 14.41 6.02 9.56
C ILE A 68 15.77 5.39 9.91
N VAL A 69 16.52 6.07 10.77
CA VAL A 69 17.84 5.59 11.23
C VAL A 69 17.81 5.23 12.71
N PRO A 70 18.61 4.24 13.15
CA PRO A 70 18.72 3.91 14.57
C PRO A 70 19.16 5.14 15.39
N GLY A 71 18.50 5.37 16.52
CA GLY A 71 18.72 6.55 17.37
C GLY A 71 17.83 7.74 17.03
N MET A 72 17.09 7.70 15.91
CA MET A 72 16.07 8.70 15.60
C MET A 72 14.93 8.63 16.63
N VAL A 73 14.51 9.80 17.14
CA VAL A 73 13.32 9.90 18.00
C VAL A 73 12.13 10.28 17.12
N LEU A 74 11.09 9.45 17.18
CA LEU A 74 9.84 9.66 16.47
C LEU A 74 8.74 10.02 17.47
N ASP A 75 7.97 11.04 17.14
CA ASP A 75 6.74 11.37 17.84
C ASP A 75 5.63 10.44 17.34
N LEU A 76 5.09 9.62 18.24
CA LEU A 76 3.99 8.74 17.92
C LEU A 76 2.65 9.47 18.15
N PRO A 77 1.75 9.45 17.15
CA PRO A 77 0.41 10.02 17.28
C PRO A 77 -0.43 9.17 18.24
N LEU A 78 -1.32 9.82 18.98
CA LEU A 78 -2.28 9.12 19.83
C LEU A 78 -3.49 8.67 18.99
N GLU A 79 -4.10 7.54 19.35
CA GLU A 79 -5.25 6.98 18.62
C GLU A 79 -6.42 7.95 18.41
N THR A 80 -6.67 8.82 19.40
CA THR A 80 -7.73 9.82 19.32
C THR A 80 -7.47 10.84 18.21
N GLU A 81 -6.20 11.07 17.85
CA GLU A 81 -5.81 11.93 16.73
C GLU A 81 -5.92 11.16 15.39
N VAL A 82 -5.62 9.86 15.38
CA VAL A 82 -5.65 9.03 14.17
C VAL A 82 -7.08 8.71 13.73
N SER A 83 -7.97 8.39 14.67
CA SER A 83 -9.37 8.02 14.39
C SER A 83 -10.28 9.18 13.94
N LEU A 84 -9.90 10.43 14.20
CA LEU A 84 -10.58 11.62 13.69
C LEU A 84 -10.17 11.95 12.23
N ALA A 85 -9.03 11.45 11.76
CA ALA A 85 -8.53 11.69 10.41
C ALA A 85 -9.10 10.65 9.43
N ARG A 86 -10.39 10.77 9.11
CA ARG A 86 -11.17 9.83 8.27
C ARG A 86 -10.70 9.70 6.80
N ASP A 87 -9.73 10.49 6.35
CA ASP A 87 -9.41 10.66 4.91
C ASP A 87 -7.97 10.28 4.51
N LYS A 88 -7.13 9.77 5.43
CA LYS A 88 -5.70 9.46 5.12
C LYS A 88 -5.46 8.12 4.43
N ASP A 89 -6.53 7.34 4.23
CA ASP A 89 -6.46 5.96 3.76
C ASP A 89 -6.11 5.85 2.26
N ALA A 90 -6.47 6.83 1.41
CA ALA A 90 -6.40 6.67 -0.04
C ALA A 90 -5.02 6.93 -0.67
N GLU A 91 -4.21 7.84 -0.09
CA GLU A 91 -2.96 8.30 -0.71
C GLU A 91 -1.75 7.40 -0.35
N TYR A 92 -1.75 6.85 0.87
CA TYR A 92 -0.67 5.98 1.35
C TYR A 92 -0.73 4.54 0.80
N LEU A 93 -1.95 4.04 0.50
CA LEU A 93 -2.17 2.74 -0.14
C LEU A 93 -1.57 2.64 -1.55
N LEU A 94 -1.37 3.78 -2.23
CA LEU A 94 -0.77 3.84 -3.57
C LEU A 94 0.77 3.68 -3.53
N ILE A 95 1.41 4.00 -2.39
CA ILE A 95 2.87 4.08 -2.28
C ILE A 95 3.47 2.75 -1.79
N GLU A 96 2.81 2.02 -0.88
CA GLU A 96 3.38 0.82 -0.26
C GLU A 96 2.96 -0.51 -0.94
N SER A 97 1.77 -0.59 -1.53
CA SER A 97 1.29 -1.82 -2.20
C SER A 97 1.83 -2.00 -3.64
N SER A 98 2.39 -0.95 -4.26
CA SER A 98 2.67 -0.94 -5.70
C SER A 98 4.08 -1.37 -6.11
N LYS A 99 5.07 -1.47 -5.20
CA LYS A 99 6.47 -1.59 -5.65
C LYS A 99 7.16 -2.95 -5.56
N GLN A 100 6.92 -3.84 -4.60
CA GLN A 100 7.78 -5.04 -4.51
C GLN A 100 7.09 -6.41 -4.59
N THR A 101 6.10 -6.76 -3.77
CA THR A 101 5.71 -8.19 -3.71
C THR A 101 4.62 -8.56 -4.72
N THR A 102 3.66 -7.66 -4.95
CA THR A 102 2.58 -7.87 -5.92
C THR A 102 3.03 -7.59 -7.35
N SER A 103 3.89 -6.58 -7.56
CA SER A 103 4.41 -6.21 -8.88
C SER A 103 5.29 -7.29 -9.49
N ILE A 104 6.18 -7.91 -8.71
CA ILE A 104 7.11 -8.93 -9.22
C ILE A 104 6.37 -10.22 -9.58
N SER A 105 5.43 -10.68 -8.73
CA SER A 105 4.66 -11.91 -8.99
C SER A 105 3.64 -11.72 -10.13
N ILE A 106 3.00 -10.56 -10.22
CA ILE A 106 2.11 -10.23 -11.35
C ILE A 106 2.91 -10.05 -12.63
N LYS A 107 4.06 -9.36 -12.61
CA LYS A 107 4.93 -9.24 -13.81
C LYS A 107 5.39 -10.62 -14.29
N THR A 108 5.83 -11.49 -13.39
CA THR A 108 6.25 -12.85 -13.74
C THR A 108 5.10 -13.66 -14.36
N GLN A 109 3.88 -13.50 -13.85
CA GLN A 109 2.70 -14.15 -14.43
C GLN A 109 2.32 -13.57 -15.80
N ILE A 110 2.40 -12.25 -15.99
CA ILE A 110 2.17 -11.59 -17.27
C ILE A 110 3.18 -12.07 -18.31
N ASP A 111 4.48 -12.07 -17.98
CA ASP A 111 5.54 -12.53 -18.88
C ASP A 111 5.33 -14.00 -19.31
N SER A 112 4.87 -14.84 -18.38
CA SER A 112 4.54 -16.25 -18.65
C SER A 112 3.31 -16.39 -19.57
N ILE A 113 2.28 -15.56 -19.37
CA ILE A 113 1.08 -15.56 -20.21
C ILE A 113 1.40 -15.06 -21.62
N GLU A 114 2.15 -13.97 -21.75
CA GLU A 114 2.56 -13.42 -23.06
C GLU A 114 3.37 -14.45 -23.86
N LYS A 115 4.27 -15.17 -23.19
CA LYS A 115 5.02 -16.27 -23.82
C LYS A 115 4.09 -17.37 -24.33
N HIS A 116 3.09 -17.80 -23.54
CA HIS A 116 2.13 -18.80 -24.00
C HIS A 116 1.29 -18.31 -25.18
N ILE A 117 0.87 -17.04 -25.18
CA ILE A 117 0.14 -16.43 -26.30
C ILE A 117 0.98 -16.50 -27.58
N ALA A 118 2.24 -16.07 -27.54
CA ALA A 118 3.14 -16.12 -28.69
C ALA A 118 3.35 -17.56 -29.22
N GLN A 119 3.43 -18.54 -28.31
CA GLN A 119 3.51 -19.95 -28.68
C GLN A 119 2.21 -20.43 -29.36
N ILE A 120 1.05 -20.04 -28.86
CA ILE A 120 -0.25 -20.37 -29.46
C ILE A 120 -0.37 -19.76 -30.85
N GLU A 121 0.01 -18.50 -31.03
CA GLU A 121 0.01 -17.82 -32.33
C GLU A 121 0.88 -18.56 -33.34
N THR A 122 2.07 -19.00 -32.91
CA THR A 122 2.98 -19.79 -33.74
C THR A 122 2.34 -21.12 -34.16
N GLN A 123 1.73 -21.83 -33.22
CA GLN A 123 1.07 -23.11 -33.48
C GLN A 123 -0.11 -22.97 -34.46
N ILE A 124 -0.91 -21.90 -34.31
CA ILE A 124 -2.02 -21.58 -35.22
C ILE A 124 -1.48 -21.35 -36.64
N ASN A 125 -0.42 -20.56 -36.77
CA ASN A 125 0.17 -20.26 -38.08
C ASN A 125 0.71 -21.51 -38.77
N VAL A 126 1.41 -22.39 -38.03
CA VAL A 126 1.89 -23.68 -38.56
C VAL A 126 0.73 -24.58 -38.99
N ALA A 127 -0.35 -24.62 -38.22
CA ALA A 127 -1.54 -25.40 -38.56
C ALA A 127 -2.20 -24.87 -39.85
N ILE A 128 -2.30 -23.55 -40.03
CA ILE A 128 -2.85 -22.94 -41.24
C ILE A 128 -1.99 -23.31 -42.46
N GLU A 129 -0.67 -23.22 -42.37
CA GLU A 129 0.22 -23.53 -43.49
C GLU A 129 0.18 -25.02 -43.86
N SER A 130 0.09 -25.92 -42.87
CA SER A 130 -0.06 -27.36 -43.16
C SER A 130 -1.40 -27.70 -43.83
N LEU A 131 -2.49 -27.04 -43.45
CA LEU A 131 -3.79 -27.18 -44.12
C LEU A 131 -3.77 -26.65 -45.57
N LYS A 132 -3.13 -25.49 -45.81
CA LYS A 132 -2.97 -24.96 -47.17
C LYS A 132 -2.16 -25.90 -48.06
N ALA A 133 -1.05 -26.43 -47.54
CA ALA A 133 -0.20 -27.36 -48.28
C ALA A 133 -0.95 -28.66 -48.62
N SER A 134 -1.72 -29.20 -47.67
CA SER A 134 -2.56 -30.38 -47.89
C SER A 134 -3.62 -30.13 -48.98
N ASN A 135 -4.30 -28.98 -48.93
CA ASN A 135 -5.29 -28.61 -49.94
C ASN A 135 -4.67 -28.42 -51.33
N ALA A 136 -3.49 -27.79 -51.42
CA ALA A 136 -2.77 -27.63 -52.68
C ALA A 136 -2.38 -28.99 -53.28
N GLY A 137 -1.89 -29.93 -52.47
CA GLY A 137 -1.56 -31.29 -52.93
C GLY A 137 -2.78 -32.07 -53.42
N PHE A 138 -3.95 -31.87 -52.78
CA PHE A 138 -5.21 -32.47 -53.24
C PHE A 138 -5.65 -31.89 -54.59
N GLU A 139 -5.61 -30.57 -54.77
CA GLU A 139 -5.91 -29.89 -56.03
C GLU A 139 -4.98 -30.32 -57.18
N GLU A 140 -3.68 -30.50 -56.91
CA GLU A 140 -2.72 -31.00 -57.90
C GLU A 140 -3.00 -32.45 -58.30
N THR A 141 -3.40 -33.29 -57.33
CA THR A 141 -3.78 -34.68 -57.59
C THR A 141 -5.02 -34.77 -58.47
N ILE A 142 -6.01 -33.89 -58.29
CA ILE A 142 -7.21 -33.86 -59.14
C ILE A 142 -6.87 -33.46 -60.59
N LYS A 143 -5.99 -32.47 -60.77
CA LYS A 143 -5.59 -31.99 -62.12
C LYS A 143 -4.77 -33.01 -62.93
N ALA A 144 -4.22 -34.03 -62.27
CA ALA A 144 -3.42 -35.08 -62.90
C ALA A 144 -4.26 -36.23 -63.50
N TRP A 145 -5.59 -36.20 -63.35
CA TRP A 145 -6.56 -37.14 -63.91
C TRP A 145 -7.40 -36.49 -65.00
#